data_AF-A0A3P8KC48-F1
#
_entry.id   AF-A0A3P8KC48-F1
#
_cell.length_a   1.000
_cell.length_b   1.000
_cell.length_c   1.000
_cell.angle_alpha   90.00
_cell.angle_beta   90.00
_cell.angle_gamma   90.00
#
_symmetry.space_group_name_H-M   'P 1'
#
loop_
_entity.id
_entity.type
_entity.pdbx_description
1 polymer ?
#
loop_
_entity_poly.entity_id
_entity_poly.type
_entity_poly.pdbx_seq_one_letter_code
_entity_poly.pdbx_strand_id
1 'polypeptide(L)'
;MNDYRCAIFTHGCFWHHHDCYLFKVPATRTAFWLNKIDGNVARDRRDEALLLERGWRVLIVWECALRGKKKLSDEALSERLEEWICGGGHRAQIDTQGIGP
;
A
#
# COMPACT_ATOMS: atom_id res chain seq x y z
N MET A 1 12.34 -22.20 11.23
CA MET A 1 11.36 -21.10 11.06
C MET A 1 11.78 -20.39 9.79
N ASN A 2 10.98 -20.41 8.73
CA ASN A 2 11.32 -19.66 7.52
C ASN A 2 11.04 -18.19 7.80
N ASP A 3 12.08 -17.40 8.02
CA ASP A 3 11.95 -15.95 8.13
C ASP A 3 11.64 -15.36 6.75
N TYR A 4 10.37 -15.00 6.54
CA TYR A 4 9.96 -14.25 5.37
C TYR A 4 10.40 -12.80 5.57
N ARG A 5 11.58 -12.46 5.03
CA ARG A 5 12.18 -11.12 5.12
C ARG A 5 11.37 -10.09 4.32
N CYS A 6 10.24 -9.65 4.87
CA CYS A 6 9.33 -8.70 4.24
C CYS A 6 8.81 -7.64 5.22
N ALA A 7 8.47 -6.47 4.68
CA ALA A 7 7.75 -5.40 5.36
C ALA A 7 6.38 -5.22 4.71
N ILE A 8 5.34 -5.06 5.52
CA ILE A 8 3.97 -4.81 5.07
C ILE A 8 3.55 -3.43 5.57
N PHE A 9 3.14 -2.55 4.66
CA PHE A 9 2.60 -1.24 4.97
C PHE A 9 1.08 -1.23 4.84
N THR A 10 0.41 -0.53 5.75
CA THR A 10 -1.02 -0.23 5.65
C THR A 10 -1.21 1.24 5.30
N HIS A 11 -1.37 1.54 4.00
CA HIS A 11 -1.45 2.92 3.52
C HIS A 11 -2.89 3.44 3.50
N GLY A 12 -3.12 4.55 4.21
CA GLY A 12 -4.33 5.35 4.07
C GLY A 12 -4.43 5.96 2.67
N CYS A 13 -5.53 5.71 1.96
CA CYS A 13 -5.69 6.11 0.55
C CYS A 13 -5.55 7.63 0.36
N PHE A 14 -6.01 8.42 1.33
CA PHE A 14 -5.85 9.88 1.31
C PHE A 14 -4.39 10.32 1.48
N TRP A 15 -3.69 9.77 2.48
CA TRP A 15 -2.38 10.25 2.89
C TRP A 15 -1.26 9.92 1.92
N HIS A 16 -1.42 8.80 1.22
CA HIS A 16 -0.41 8.26 0.30
C HIS A 16 -0.86 8.34 -1.17
N HIS A 17 -1.85 9.21 -1.46
CA HIS A 17 -2.31 9.52 -2.82
C HIS A 17 -2.70 8.30 -3.66
N HIS A 18 -3.57 7.43 -3.11
CA HIS A 18 -4.04 6.28 -3.89
C HIS A 18 -5.05 6.71 -4.95
N ASP A 19 -4.92 6.20 -6.17
CA ASP A 19 -5.90 6.41 -7.24
C ASP A 19 -7.15 5.54 -7.03
N CYS A 20 -7.94 5.89 -6.02
CA CYS A 20 -9.18 5.19 -5.71
C CYS A 20 -10.26 6.15 -5.17
N TYR A 21 -11.47 5.63 -5.00
CA TYR A 21 -12.64 6.41 -4.60
C TYR A 21 -12.55 7.10 -3.23
N LEU A 22 -11.58 6.72 -2.38
CA LEU A 22 -11.34 7.32 -1.07
C LEU A 22 -10.46 8.58 -1.14
N PHE A 23 -9.68 8.76 -2.21
CA PHE A 23 -8.89 9.97 -2.39
C PHE A 23 -9.78 11.10 -2.91
N LYS A 24 -9.82 12.20 -2.17
CA LYS A 24 -10.52 13.42 -2.55
C LYS A 24 -9.65 14.62 -2.20
N VAL A 25 -9.46 15.50 -3.18
CA VAL A 25 -8.71 16.74 -2.98
C VAL A 25 -9.49 17.65 -2.03
N PRO A 26 -8.89 18.10 -0.90
CA PRO A 26 -9.58 19.00 0.01
C PRO A 26 -9.85 20.36 -0.66
N ALA A 27 -11.09 20.85 -0.55
CA ALA A 27 -11.49 22.15 -1.09
C ALA A 27 -10.87 23.34 -0.34
N THR A 28 -10.50 23.13 0.92
CA THR A 28 -9.88 24.16 1.78
C THR A 28 -8.37 23.93 1.86
N ARG A 29 -7.57 24.98 1.61
CA ARG A 29 -6.09 24.92 1.61
C ARG A 29 -5.54 23.86 0.63
N THR A 30 -6.14 23.75 -0.56
CA THR A 30 -5.81 22.74 -1.57
C THR A 30 -4.31 22.64 -1.87
N ALA A 31 -3.64 23.76 -2.16
CA ALA A 31 -2.20 23.76 -2.47
C ALA A 31 -1.34 23.21 -1.31
N PHE A 32 -1.70 23.53 -0.06
CA PHE A 32 -1.00 22.99 1.12
C PHE A 32 -1.17 21.47 1.21
N TRP A 33 -2.38 20.96 1.00
CA TRP A 33 -2.64 19.53 1.09
C TRP A 33 -1.97 18.74 -0.03
N LEU A 34 -2.04 19.22 -1.28
CA LEU A 34 -1.37 18.58 -2.41
C LEU A 34 0.15 18.51 -2.16
N ASN A 35 0.78 19.63 -1.78
CA ASN A 35 2.21 19.64 -1.46
C ASN A 35 2.57 18.69 -0.32
N LYS A 36 1.74 18.59 0.73
CA LYS A 36 1.97 17.67 1.85
C LYS A 36 1.85 16.21 1.41
N ILE A 37 0.83 15.89 0.63
CA ILE A 37 0.56 14.54 0.12
C ILE A 37 1.68 14.11 -0.84
N ASP A 38 2.10 14.99 -1.75
CA ASP A 38 3.23 14.72 -2.65
C ASP A 38 4.53 14.46 -1.87
N GLY A 39 4.74 15.20 -0.76
CA GLY A 39 5.84 14.94 0.16
C GLY A 39 5.73 13.61 0.92
N ASN A 40 4.53 13.06 1.10
CA ASN A 40 4.35 11.70 1.62
C ASN A 40 4.73 10.68 0.54
N VAL A 41 4.17 10.80 -0.66
CA VAL A 41 4.44 9.90 -1.79
C VAL A 41 5.93 9.83 -2.11
N ALA A 42 6.64 10.97 -2.08
CA ALA A 42 8.07 11.02 -2.28
C ALA A 42 8.85 10.25 -1.19
N ARG A 43 8.39 10.30 0.06
CA ARG A 43 8.98 9.53 1.17
C ARG A 43 8.67 8.04 1.05
N ASP A 44 7.44 7.68 0.70
CA ASP A 44 7.04 6.28 0.50
C ASP A 44 7.94 5.61 -0.56
N ARG A 45 8.13 6.25 -1.71
CA ARG A 45 9.02 5.76 -2.79
C ARG A 45 10.47 5.57 -2.32
N ARG A 46 10.99 6.53 -1.55
CA ARG A 46 12.35 6.46 -1.01
C ARG A 46 12.50 5.32 0.00
N ASP A 47 11.54 5.19 0.90
CA ASP A 47 11.58 4.21 1.98
C ASP A 47 11.37 2.78 1.42
N GLU A 48 10.48 2.61 0.42
CA GLU A 48 10.36 1.38 -0.38
C GLU A 48 11.67 0.99 -1.06
N ALA A 49 12.28 1.91 -1.80
CA ALA A 49 13.53 1.66 -2.51
C ALA A 49 14.65 1.22 -1.54
N LEU A 50 14.77 1.91 -0.40
CA LEU A 50 15.78 1.59 0.62
C LEU A 50 15.57 0.22 1.26
N LEU A 51 14.31 -0.20 1.44
CA LEU A 51 13.98 -1.55 1.93
C LEU A 51 14.38 -2.61 0.90
N LEU A 52 13.97 -2.41 -0.35
CA LEU A 52 14.29 -3.32 -1.46
C LEU A 52 15.80 -3.47 -1.66
N GLU A 53 16.56 -2.36 -1.67
CA GLU A 53 18.03 -2.35 -1.75
C GLU A 53 18.69 -3.13 -0.61
N ARG A 54 18.09 -3.13 0.58
CA ARG A 54 18.57 -3.88 1.74
C ARG A 54 18.15 -5.35 1.72
N GLY A 55 17.46 -5.81 0.68
CA GLY A 55 16.97 -7.17 0.54
C GLY A 55 15.69 -7.47 1.33
N TRP A 56 14.92 -6.45 1.69
CA TRP A 56 13.56 -6.63 2.18
C TRP A 56 12.59 -6.66 1.02
N ARG A 57 11.58 -7.53 1.09
CA ARG A 57 10.43 -7.48 0.19
C ARG A 57 9.39 -6.51 0.74
N VAL A 58 8.65 -5.82 -0.11
CA VAL A 58 7.66 -4.83 0.34
C VAL A 58 6.27 -5.11 -0.21
N LEU A 59 5.29 -5.17 0.68
CA LEU A 59 3.88 -5.25 0.33
C LEU A 59 3.14 -4.02 0.87
N ILE A 60 2.37 -3.35 0.02
CA ILE A 60 1.46 -2.27 0.44
C ILE A 60 0.05 -2.83 0.44
N VAL A 61 -0.66 -2.72 1.57
CA VAL A 61 -2.10 -3.00 1.64
C VAL A 61 -2.84 -1.69 1.78
N TRP A 62 -3.56 -1.30 0.74
CA TRP A 62 -4.29 -0.05 0.71
C TRP A 62 -5.54 -0.10 1.58
N GLU A 63 -5.83 1.01 2.26
CA GLU A 63 -7.01 1.18 3.12
C GLU A 63 -8.32 0.76 2.42
N CYS A 64 -8.49 1.05 1.13
CA CYS A 64 -9.71 0.68 0.39
C CYS A 64 -9.91 -0.84 0.25
N ALA A 65 -8.85 -1.64 0.37
CA ALA A 65 -8.94 -3.10 0.40
C ALA A 65 -9.34 -3.62 1.80
N LEU A 66 -9.01 -2.87 2.85
CA LEU A 66 -9.24 -3.24 4.25
C LEU A 66 -10.60 -2.77 4.78
N ARG A 67 -11.08 -1.61 4.32
CA ARG A 67 -12.32 -1.00 4.80
C ARG A 67 -13.10 -0.28 3.70
N GLY A 68 -14.38 -0.04 3.99
CA GLY A 68 -15.28 0.67 3.09
C GLY A 68 -16.01 -0.27 2.12
N LYS A 69 -16.76 0.33 1.18
CA LYS A 69 -17.74 -0.38 0.35
C LYS A 69 -17.13 -1.39 -0.62
N LYS A 70 -15.86 -1.22 -0.98
CA LYS A 70 -15.15 -2.09 -1.93
C LYS A 70 -14.06 -2.93 -1.25
N LYS A 71 -14.12 -3.10 0.08
CA LYS A 71 -13.15 -3.92 0.80
C LYS A 71 -13.17 -5.35 0.28
N LEU A 72 -12.03 -6.03 0.37
CA LEU A 72 -11.94 -7.46 0.11
C LEU A 72 -12.63 -8.24 1.24
N SER A 73 -13.04 -9.48 0.95
CA SER A 73 -13.39 -10.41 2.01
C SER A 73 -12.12 -10.81 2.78
N ASP A 74 -12.31 -11.27 4.01
CA ASP A 74 -11.20 -11.65 4.87
C ASP A 74 -10.49 -12.90 4.32
N GLU A 75 -11.25 -13.80 3.66
CA GLU A 75 -10.73 -14.97 2.95
C GLU A 75 -9.85 -14.55 1.77
N ALA A 76 -10.36 -13.66 0.90
CA ALA A 76 -9.60 -13.19 -0.25
C ALA A 76 -8.31 -12.50 0.20
N LEU A 77 -8.39 -11.62 1.20
CA LEU A 77 -7.21 -10.91 1.74
C LEU A 77 -6.17 -11.89 2.31
N SER A 78 -6.61 -12.89 3.07
CA SER A 78 -5.74 -13.90 3.66
C SER A 78 -5.02 -14.72 2.57
N GLU A 79 -5.74 -15.16 1.54
CA GLU A 79 -5.17 -15.91 0.41
C GLU A 79 -4.05 -15.12 -0.29
N ARG A 80 -4.26 -13.84 -0.61
CA ARG A 80 -3.21 -13.02 -1.27
C ARG A 80 -2.02 -12.73 -0.35
N LEU A 81 -2.27 -12.54 0.95
CA LEU A 81 -1.20 -12.34 1.93
C LEU A 81 -0.34 -13.60 2.04
N GLU A 82 -0.96 -14.77 2.17
CA GLU A 82 -0.27 -16.05 2.25
C GLU A 82 0.53 -16.32 0.97
N GLU A 83 -0.07 -16.14 -0.20
CA GLU A 83 0.59 -16.32 -1.49
C GLU A 83 1.82 -15.43 -1.62
N TRP A 84 1.71 -14.14 -1.28
CA TRP A 84 2.84 -13.21 -1.42
C TRP A 84 3.92 -13.42 -0.36
N ILE A 85 3.52 -13.68 0.89
CA ILE A 85 4.46 -13.89 2.00
C ILE A 85 5.26 -15.18 1.72
N CYS A 86 4.59 -16.28 1.39
CA CYS A 86 5.22 -17.58 1.18
C CYS A 86 5.88 -17.73 -0.20
N GLY A 87 5.32 -17.11 -1.24
CA GLY A 87 5.77 -17.23 -2.62
C GLY A 87 7.01 -16.42 -2.99
N GLY A 88 7.45 -15.50 -2.13
CA GLY A 88 8.71 -14.77 -2.32
C GLY A 88 8.66 -13.57 -3.27
N GLY A 89 7.46 -12.99 -3.52
CA GLY A 89 7.31 -11.79 -4.35
C GLY A 89 8.10 -10.58 -3.81
N HIS A 90 8.81 -9.85 -4.68
CA HIS A 90 9.76 -8.81 -4.27
C HIS A 90 9.08 -7.51 -3.83
N ARG A 91 8.14 -7.02 -4.65
CA ARG A 91 7.28 -5.87 -4.38
C ARG A 91 5.88 -6.19 -4.88
N ALA A 92 4.86 -5.81 -4.11
CA ALA A 92 3.48 -5.83 -4.57
C ALA A 92 2.63 -4.82 -3.79
N GLN A 93 1.41 -4.60 -4.27
CA GLN A 93 0.37 -3.87 -3.56
C GLN A 93 -0.97 -4.58 -3.67
N ILE A 94 -1.81 -4.45 -2.63
CA ILE A 94 -3.18 -4.97 -2.60
C ILE A 94 -4.14 -3.81 -2.52
N ASP A 95 -5.06 -3.75 -3.47
CA ASP A 95 -6.17 -2.80 -3.52
C ASP A 95 -7.52 -3.52 -3.69
N THR A 96 -8.56 -2.77 -4.07
CA THR A 96 -9.90 -3.33 -4.29
C THR A 96 -9.99 -4.29 -5.47
N GLN A 97 -9.04 -4.25 -6.41
CA GLN A 97 -9.04 -5.06 -7.63
C GLN A 97 -8.24 -6.34 -7.48
N GLY A 98 -7.24 -6.38 -6.60
CA GLY A 98 -6.31 -7.49 -6.66
C GLY A 98 -5.09 -7.32 -5.79
N ILE A 99 -4.16 -8.25 -5.99
CA ILE A 99 -2.74 -7.97 -5.82
C ILE A 99 -2.20 -7.49 -7.17
N GLY A 100 -1.32 -6.49 -7.17
CA GLY A 100 -0.66 -5.95 -8.34
C GLY A 100 0.80 -5.60 -8.05
N PRO A 101 1.58 -5.24 -9.07
CA PRO A 101 2.98 -4.86 -8.91
C PRO A 101 3.18 -3.56 -8.10
#